data_AF-A0A0R3PMW5-F1
#
_entry.id   AF-A0A0R3PMW5-F1
#
_cell.length_a   1.000
_cell.length_b   1.000
_cell.length_c   1.000
_cell.angle_alpha   90.00
_cell.angle_beta   90.00
_cell.angle_gamma   90.00
#
_symmetry.space_group_name_H-M   'P 1'
#
loop_
_entity.id
_entity.type
_entity.pdbx_description
1 polymer ?
#
loop_
_entity_poly.entity_id
_entity_poly.type
_entity_poly.pdbx_seq_one_letter_code
_entity_poly.pdbx_strand_id
1 'polypeptide(L)'
;MWLMEDKNALRLYAVTRPSIGRSPKLITMAEIAKRFVKVSPTDAKKLWEDQYAGANDSCHHTYVHGKCKSEAMGIYCEVGRRTRTYFVLSGSVLSVWPVVEEVMSDRDRRPSRMQVIRVRTEQDQKIVGVLVLPHFVRTLVARLEEHCSRCFLEAKKEKEARKN
;
A
#
# COMPACT_ATOMS: atom_id res chain seq x y z
N MET A 1 -26.89 45.70 -13.04
CA MET A 1 -26.75 44.33 -12.51
C MET A 1 -25.70 44.40 -11.42
N TRP A 2 -26.13 44.51 -10.16
CA TRP A 2 -25.22 44.76 -9.03
C TRP A 2 -24.43 43.48 -8.72
N LEU A 3 -23.10 43.57 -8.83
CA LEU A 3 -22.18 42.59 -8.27
C LEU A 3 -22.25 42.71 -6.74
N MET A 4 -22.99 41.81 -6.09
CA MET A 4 -22.85 41.59 -4.66
C MET A 4 -21.58 40.76 -4.46
N GLU A 5 -20.50 41.46 -4.11
CA GLU A 5 -19.28 40.84 -3.62
C GLU A 5 -19.53 40.35 -2.20
N ASP A 6 -19.68 39.03 -2.07
CA ASP A 6 -19.97 38.35 -0.82
C ASP A 6 -18.74 38.48 0.11
N LYS A 7 -18.73 39.51 0.97
CA LYS A 7 -17.64 39.84 1.91
C LYS A 7 -17.42 38.78 3.01
N ASN A 8 -18.02 37.59 2.88
CA ASN A 8 -17.88 36.50 3.82
C ASN A 8 -17.59 35.14 3.15
N ALA A 9 -17.00 35.14 1.96
CA ALA A 9 -16.42 33.92 1.40
C ALA A 9 -15.21 33.49 2.27
N LEU A 10 -15.42 32.51 3.14
CA LEU A 10 -14.37 31.93 3.98
C LEU A 10 -13.16 31.57 3.11
N ARG A 11 -12.01 32.21 3.37
CA ARG A 11 -10.79 31.93 2.63
C ARG A 11 -10.34 30.49 2.90
N LEU A 12 -10.29 29.69 1.84
CA LEU A 12 -9.93 28.29 1.89
C LEU A 12 -8.47 28.08 1.45
N TYR A 13 -7.81 27.11 2.04
CA TYR A 13 -6.39 26.81 1.84
C TYR A 13 -6.18 25.33 1.56
N ALA A 14 -5.26 25.03 0.65
CA ALA A 14 -4.77 23.67 0.43
C ALA A 14 -3.52 23.45 1.27
N VAL A 15 -3.50 22.36 2.05
CA VAL A 15 -2.30 21.97 2.82
C VAL A 15 -1.45 21.03 1.99
N THR A 16 -0.18 21.38 1.83
CA THR A 16 0.82 20.50 1.21
C THR A 16 1.54 19.71 2.29
N ARG A 17 1.71 18.41 2.07
CA ARG A 17 2.42 17.49 2.97
C ARG A 17 3.60 16.85 2.24
N PRO A 18 4.71 16.52 2.91
CA PRO A 18 5.86 15.86 2.29
C PRO A 18 5.50 14.51 1.66
N SER A 19 4.59 13.77 2.28
CA SER A 19 4.26 12.40 1.85
C SER A 19 3.36 12.33 0.63
N ILE A 20 2.29 13.14 0.59
CA ILE A 20 1.22 13.03 -0.42
C ILE A 20 1.10 14.28 -1.31
N GLY A 21 1.92 15.30 -1.08
CA GLY A 21 1.83 16.57 -1.81
C GLY A 21 0.63 17.42 -1.42
N ARG A 22 0.07 18.14 -2.38
CA ARG A 22 -1.03 19.09 -2.19
C ARG A 22 -2.34 18.35 -1.90
N SER A 23 -2.95 18.62 -0.75
CA SER A 23 -4.25 18.05 -0.38
C SER A 23 -5.35 18.54 -1.32
N PRO A 24 -6.22 17.64 -1.85
CA PRO A 24 -7.40 18.04 -2.63
C PRO A 24 -8.47 18.67 -1.73
N LYS A 25 -8.49 18.32 -0.44
CA LYS A 25 -9.39 18.93 0.54
C LYS A 25 -8.87 20.31 0.91
N LEU A 26 -9.67 21.33 0.66
CA LEU A 26 -9.45 22.68 1.14
C LEU A 26 -10.01 22.82 2.56
N ILE A 27 -9.30 23.56 3.41
CA ILE A 27 -9.68 23.81 4.79
C ILE A 27 -9.55 25.29 5.13
N THR A 28 -10.27 25.72 6.17
CA THR A 28 -10.23 27.12 6.64
C THR A 28 -8.99 27.38 7.50
N MET A 29 -8.63 28.66 7.70
CA MET A 29 -7.56 29.02 8.65
C MET A 29 -7.83 28.53 10.07
N ALA A 30 -9.10 28.52 10.51
CA ALA A 30 -9.46 28.05 11.84
C ALA A 30 -9.15 26.55 12.03
N GLU A 31 -9.40 25.73 11.01
CA GLU A 31 -9.06 24.31 11.03
C GLU A 31 -7.54 24.07 10.98
N ILE A 32 -6.81 24.92 10.25
CA ILE A 32 -5.34 24.87 10.19
C ILE A 32 -4.77 25.17 11.57
N ALA A 33 -5.18 26.28 12.19
CA ALA A 33 -4.70 26.69 13.51
C ALA A 33 -5.00 25.66 14.61
N LYS A 34 -6.08 24.89 14.48
CA LYS A 34 -6.41 23.80 15.41
C LYS A 34 -5.52 22.57 15.25
N ARG A 35 -5.00 22.31 14.06
CA ARG A 35 -4.28 21.06 13.72
C ARG A 35 -2.77 21.22 13.61
N PHE A 36 -2.28 22.43 13.40
CA PHE A 36 -0.88 22.69 13.10
C PHE A 36 -0.35 23.83 13.97
N VAL A 37 0.91 23.70 14.36
CA VAL A 37 1.65 24.76 15.05
C VAL A 37 2.54 25.47 14.04
N LYS A 38 2.58 26.80 14.11
CA LYS A 38 3.48 27.60 13.27
C LYS A 38 4.91 27.40 13.76
N VAL A 39 5.81 27.04 12.85
CA VAL A 39 7.23 26.82 13.14
C VAL A 39 8.09 27.71 12.24
N SER A 40 9.33 27.96 12.66
CA SER A 40 10.31 28.69 11.85
C SER A 40 10.68 27.88 10.60
N PRO A 41 11.09 28.52 9.49
CA PRO A 41 11.52 27.78 8.30
C PRO A 41 12.68 26.82 8.54
N THR A 42 13.61 27.16 9.45
CA THR A 42 14.76 26.32 9.81
C THR A 42 14.32 25.04 10.51
N ASP A 43 13.41 25.13 11.48
CA ASP A 43 12.89 23.96 12.19
C ASP A 43 11.96 23.13 11.29
N ALA A 44 11.17 23.82 10.46
CA ALA A 44 10.27 23.20 9.49
C ALA A 44 11.04 22.32 8.50
N LYS A 45 12.19 22.78 8.00
CA LYS A 45 12.99 22.06 7.01
C LYS A 45 13.38 20.68 7.51
N LYS A 46 13.94 20.59 8.72
CA LYS A 46 14.37 19.32 9.31
C LYS A 46 13.19 18.35 9.46
N LEU A 47 12.09 18.81 10.07
CA LEU A 47 10.88 17.99 10.22
C LEU A 47 10.30 17.54 8.87
N TRP A 48 10.39 18.39 7.86
CA TRP A 48 9.93 18.09 6.51
C TRP A 48 10.80 17.01 5.84
N GLU A 49 12.12 17.12 5.94
CA GLU A 49 13.08 16.14 5.41
C GLU A 49 12.93 14.78 6.12
N ASP A 50 12.84 14.77 7.45
CA ASP A 50 12.64 13.56 8.24
C ASP A 50 11.31 12.86 7.87
N GLN A 51 10.23 13.64 7.76
CA GLN A 51 8.94 13.10 7.35
C GLN A 51 8.96 12.60 5.89
N TYR A 52 9.63 13.32 4.99
CA TYR A 52 9.76 12.93 3.59
C TYR A 52 10.51 11.60 3.44
N ALA A 53 11.65 11.46 4.13
CA ALA A 53 12.43 10.24 4.13
C ALA A 53 11.64 9.08 4.75
N GLY A 54 11.03 9.29 5.93
CA GLY A 54 10.26 8.28 6.63
C GLY A 54 9.00 7.82 5.88
N ALA A 55 8.37 8.69 5.08
CA ALA A 55 7.18 8.36 4.30
C ALA A 55 7.43 7.37 3.15
N ASN A 56 8.69 6.99 2.88
CA ASN A 56 8.98 5.89 1.98
C ASN A 56 8.51 4.54 2.57
N ASP A 57 8.91 4.29 3.82
CA ASP A 57 8.84 2.97 4.43
C ASP A 57 7.86 2.89 5.59
N SER A 58 7.40 4.03 6.10
CA SER A 58 6.47 4.14 7.20
C SER A 58 5.18 4.84 6.80
N CYS A 59 4.06 4.31 7.27
CA CYS A 59 2.76 4.96 7.10
C CYS A 59 2.63 6.17 8.03
N HIS A 60 1.74 7.10 7.69
CA HIS A 60 1.51 8.30 8.49
C HIS A 60 1.02 8.00 9.92
N HIS A 61 0.30 6.89 10.13
CA HIS A 61 -0.12 6.47 11.47
C HIS A 61 1.07 6.16 12.38
N THR A 62 2.06 5.43 11.86
CA THR A 62 3.28 5.12 12.60
C THR A 62 4.09 6.39 12.85
N TYR A 63 4.17 7.29 11.88
CA TYR A 63 4.86 8.57 12.07
C TYR A 63 4.22 9.43 13.18
N VAL A 64 2.90 9.57 13.20
CA VAL A 64 2.19 10.46 14.15
C VAL A 64 1.95 9.81 15.51
N HIS A 65 1.65 8.52 15.54
CA HIS A 65 1.20 7.81 16.75
C HIS A 65 2.18 6.73 17.23
N GLY A 66 3.29 6.49 16.52
CA GLY A 66 4.25 5.43 16.81
C GLY A 66 3.76 4.01 16.50
N LYS A 67 2.48 3.83 16.15
CA LYS A 67 1.88 2.51 15.85
C LYS A 67 0.81 2.59 14.79
N CYS A 68 0.71 1.54 13.98
CA CYS A 68 -0.35 1.36 13.00
C CYS A 68 -1.11 0.06 13.25
N LYS A 69 -2.43 0.13 13.38
CA LYS A 69 -3.28 -1.05 13.60
C LYS A 69 -3.19 -2.04 12.44
N SER A 70 -3.14 -1.56 11.19
CA SER A 70 -3.03 -2.43 10.01
C SER A 70 -1.71 -3.19 10.00
N GLU A 71 -0.59 -2.48 10.16
CA GLU A 71 0.75 -3.10 10.20
C GLU A 71 0.88 -4.07 11.39
N ALA A 72 0.28 -3.76 12.55
CA ALA A 72 0.24 -4.65 13.71
C ALA A 72 -0.54 -5.96 13.45
N MET A 73 -1.53 -5.93 12.56
CA MET A 73 -2.22 -7.14 12.06
C MET A 73 -1.49 -7.79 10.87
N GLY A 74 -0.30 -7.33 10.51
CA GLY A 74 0.47 -7.81 9.36
C GLY A 74 -0.05 -7.35 8.00
N ILE A 75 -0.93 -6.35 7.96
CA ILE A 75 -1.49 -5.79 6.71
C ILE A 75 -0.71 -4.53 6.34
N TYR A 76 -0.15 -4.52 5.13
CA TYR A 76 0.58 -3.36 4.61
C TYR A 76 -0.33 -2.12 4.54
N CYS A 77 0.10 -1.03 5.18
CA CYS A 77 -0.67 0.21 5.25
C CYS A 77 -0.17 1.24 4.24
N GLU A 78 -0.98 1.55 3.22
CA GLU A 78 -0.64 2.55 2.19
C GLU A 78 -0.80 4.02 2.66
N VAL A 79 -1.36 4.25 3.85
CA VAL A 79 -1.79 5.59 4.27
C VAL A 79 -0.59 6.51 4.50
N GLY A 80 -0.52 7.57 3.69
CA GLY A 80 0.48 8.62 3.82
C GLY A 80 1.90 8.17 3.54
N ARG A 81 2.06 7.10 2.75
CA ARG A 81 3.32 6.77 2.08
C ARG A 81 3.48 7.60 0.81
N ARG A 82 4.73 7.90 0.43
CA ARG A 82 5.05 8.65 -0.80
C ARG A 82 5.03 7.79 -2.06
N THR A 83 5.24 6.49 -1.89
CA THR A 83 5.20 5.49 -2.96
C THR A 83 3.94 4.65 -2.82
N ARG A 84 3.41 4.21 -3.96
CA ARG A 84 2.32 3.25 -4.00
C ARG A 84 2.88 1.88 -4.35
N THR A 85 2.66 0.92 -3.46
CA THR A 85 3.16 -0.46 -3.63
C THR A 85 2.04 -1.34 -4.11
N TYR A 86 2.26 -2.02 -5.23
CA TYR A 86 1.36 -3.03 -5.76
C TYR A 86 1.99 -4.40 -5.58
N PHE A 87 1.23 -5.35 -5.03
CA PHE A 87 1.69 -6.73 -4.88
C PHE A 87 1.21 -7.53 -6.08
N VAL A 88 2.15 -8.06 -6.85
CA VAL A 88 1.87 -8.74 -8.12
C VAL A 88 2.39 -10.17 -8.06
N LEU A 89 1.49 -11.14 -8.14
CA LEU A 89 1.87 -12.55 -8.30
C LEU A 89 2.07 -12.83 -9.79
N SER A 90 3.28 -13.24 -10.18
CA SER A 90 3.66 -13.50 -11.58
C SER A 90 4.43 -14.81 -11.74
N GLY A 91 4.67 -15.22 -12.99
CA GLY A 91 5.32 -16.50 -13.31
C GLY A 91 4.32 -17.62 -13.57
N SER A 92 4.58 -18.84 -13.08
CA SER A 92 3.70 -20.00 -13.23
C SER A 92 2.52 -19.95 -12.25
N VAL A 93 1.67 -18.93 -12.37
CA VAL A 93 0.54 -18.73 -11.44
C VAL A 93 -0.46 -19.88 -11.52
N LEU A 94 -0.62 -20.50 -12.69
CA LEU A 94 -1.55 -21.62 -12.90
C LEU A 94 -1.20 -22.86 -12.07
N SER A 95 0.09 -23.14 -11.83
CA SER A 95 0.49 -24.32 -11.05
C SER A 95 0.17 -24.20 -9.56
N VAL A 96 -0.01 -22.98 -9.06
CA VAL A 96 -0.38 -22.70 -7.66
C VAL A 96 -1.79 -22.12 -7.55
N TRP A 97 -2.56 -22.14 -8.63
CA TRP A 97 -3.90 -21.55 -8.72
C TRP A 97 -4.85 -22.03 -7.61
N PRO A 98 -4.88 -23.33 -7.24
CA PRO A 98 -5.76 -23.79 -6.16
C PRO A 98 -5.49 -23.09 -4.82
N VAL A 99 -4.23 -22.79 -4.51
CA VAL A 99 -3.83 -22.08 -3.28
C VAL A 99 -4.24 -20.60 -3.34
N VAL A 100 -4.10 -19.99 -4.52
CA VAL A 100 -4.51 -18.59 -4.75
C VAL A 100 -6.02 -18.45 -4.56
N GLU A 101 -6.81 -19.33 -5.17
CA GLU A 101 -8.27 -19.35 -5.02
C GLU A 101 -8.67 -19.58 -3.56
N GLU A 102 -8.07 -20.56 -2.88
CA GLU A 102 -8.35 -20.83 -1.47
C GLU A 102 -8.17 -19.58 -0.61
N VAL A 103 -7.01 -18.92 -0.69
CA VAL A 103 -6.70 -17.74 0.13
C VAL A 103 -7.56 -16.52 -0.23
N MET A 104 -7.83 -16.30 -1.52
CA MET A 104 -8.55 -15.11 -2.00
C MET A 104 -10.08 -15.29 -2.01
N SER A 105 -10.59 -16.50 -1.78
CA SER A 105 -12.03 -16.81 -1.73
C SER A 105 -12.72 -16.46 -0.42
N ASP A 106 -11.99 -15.92 0.56
CA ASP A 106 -12.52 -15.56 1.88
C ASP A 106 -13.84 -14.77 1.77
N ARG A 107 -14.93 -15.44 2.17
CA ARG A 107 -16.32 -15.08 1.85
C ARG A 107 -16.88 -13.97 2.73
N ASP A 108 -16.21 -13.64 3.83
CA ASP A 108 -16.65 -12.62 4.77
C ASP A 108 -16.34 -11.19 4.31
N ARG A 109 -15.61 -11.04 3.20
CA ARG A 109 -15.27 -9.75 2.60
C ARG A 109 -15.74 -9.74 1.15
N ARG A 110 -16.15 -8.56 0.66
CA ARG A 110 -16.64 -8.40 -0.73
C ARG A 110 -15.76 -9.21 -1.69
N PRO A 111 -16.33 -9.97 -2.62
CA PRO A 111 -15.56 -10.84 -3.50
C PRO A 111 -14.48 -10.01 -4.18
N SER A 112 -13.23 -10.24 -3.81
CA SER A 112 -12.10 -9.59 -4.43
C SER A 112 -11.96 -10.20 -5.81
N ARG A 113 -12.59 -9.57 -6.81
CA ARG A 113 -12.39 -9.95 -8.21
C ARG A 113 -10.89 -9.92 -8.48
N MET A 114 -10.30 -11.07 -8.79
CA MET A 114 -8.91 -11.15 -9.21
C MET A 114 -8.73 -10.27 -10.44
N GLN A 115 -7.72 -9.40 -10.41
CA GLN A 115 -7.41 -8.50 -11.50
C GLN A 115 -6.06 -8.89 -12.11
N VAL A 116 -6.04 -9.13 -13.41
CA VAL A 116 -4.79 -9.29 -14.16
C VAL A 116 -4.22 -7.90 -14.47
N ILE A 117 -2.97 -7.69 -14.12
CA ILE A 117 -2.25 -6.45 -14.35
C ILE A 117 -1.03 -6.69 -15.23
N ARG A 118 -0.74 -5.71 -16.08
CA ARG A 118 0.44 -5.68 -16.95
C ARG A 118 1.32 -4.52 -16.50
N VAL A 119 2.52 -4.84 -16.06
CA VAL A 119 3.50 -3.87 -15.57
C VAL A 119 4.63 -3.77 -16.59
N ARG A 120 5.03 -2.56 -16.95
CA ARG A 120 6.24 -2.27 -17.71
C ARG A 120 7.19 -1.52 -16.80
N THR A 121 8.37 -2.06 -16.55
CA THR A 121 9.38 -1.40 -15.73
C THR A 121 10.13 -0.35 -16.54
N GLU A 122 10.88 0.51 -15.86
CA GLU A 122 11.76 1.50 -16.50
C GLU A 122 12.85 0.84 -17.38
N GLN A 123 13.21 -0.42 -17.07
CA GLN A 123 14.16 -1.23 -17.82
C GLN A 123 13.50 -2.00 -18.99
N ASP A 124 12.29 -1.63 -19.36
CA ASP A 124 11.47 -2.30 -20.39
C ASP A 124 11.14 -3.78 -20.11
N GLN A 125 11.20 -4.21 -18.85
CA GLN A 125 10.74 -5.53 -18.48
C GLN A 125 9.21 -5.53 -18.43
N LYS A 126 8.60 -6.50 -19.11
CA LYS A 126 7.14 -6.70 -19.11
C LYS A 126 6.80 -7.82 -18.15
N ILE A 127 5.96 -7.51 -17.17
CA ILE A 127 5.46 -8.45 -16.17
C ILE A 127 3.94 -8.54 -16.34
N VAL A 128 3.42 -9.75 -16.43
CA VAL A 128 1.98 -10.02 -16.38
C VAL A 128 1.72 -10.85 -15.13
N GLY A 129 0.74 -10.45 -14.33
CA GLY A 129 0.45 -11.12 -13.09
C GLY A 129 -0.92 -10.76 -12.52
N VAL A 130 -1.26 -11.39 -11.40
CA VAL A 130 -2.48 -11.14 -10.65
C VAL A 130 -2.19 -10.14 -9.54
N LEU A 131 -3.03 -9.11 -9.42
CA LEU A 131 -2.96 -8.15 -8.33
C LEU A 131 -3.44 -8.81 -7.04
N VAL A 132 -2.57 -8.80 -6.02
CA VAL A 132 -2.85 -9.28 -4.67
C VAL A 132 -3.10 -8.09 -3.76
N LEU A 133 -4.21 -8.11 -3.04
CA LEU A 133 -4.52 -7.04 -2.09
C LEU A 133 -3.66 -7.18 -0.83
N PRO A 134 -3.26 -6.07 -0.19
CA PRO A 134 -2.37 -6.05 0.98
C PRO A 134 -2.71 -7.05 2.10
N HIS A 135 -4.00 -7.33 2.33
CA HIS A 135 -4.45 -8.22 3.39
C HIS A 135 -4.27 -9.71 3.07
N PHE A 136 -4.16 -10.07 1.79
CA PHE A 136 -3.90 -11.46 1.39
C PHE A 136 -2.41 -11.78 1.26
N VAL A 137 -1.55 -10.76 1.11
CA VAL A 137 -0.12 -10.95 0.78
C VAL A 137 0.58 -11.91 1.74
N ARG A 138 0.50 -11.65 3.05
CA ARG A 138 1.20 -12.49 4.04
C ARG A 138 0.69 -13.92 4.06
N THR A 139 -0.63 -14.09 4.10
CA THR A 139 -1.27 -15.41 4.10
C THR A 139 -0.94 -16.18 2.83
N LEU A 140 -0.98 -15.51 1.67
CA LEU A 140 -0.68 -16.11 0.38
C LEU A 140 0.78 -16.57 0.32
N VAL A 141 1.74 -15.72 0.74
CA VAL A 141 3.16 -16.09 0.78
C VAL A 141 3.37 -17.33 1.65
N ALA A 142 2.83 -17.35 2.87
CA ALA A 142 2.97 -18.49 3.78
C ALA A 142 2.40 -19.79 3.19
N ARG A 143 1.21 -19.73 2.58
CA ARG A 143 0.58 -20.92 1.97
C ARG A 143 1.31 -21.39 0.71
N LEU A 144 1.87 -20.48 -0.07
CA LEU A 144 2.70 -20.82 -1.24
C LEU A 144 4.02 -21.47 -0.80
N GLU A 145 4.68 -20.95 0.23
CA GLU A 145 5.91 -21.53 0.78
C GLU A 145 5.67 -22.97 1.30
N GLU A 146 4.57 -23.19 2.01
CA GLU A 146 4.17 -24.52 2.48
C GLU A 146 3.88 -25.48 1.30
N HIS A 147 3.08 -25.04 0.33
CA HIS A 147 2.69 -25.86 -0.82
C HIS A 147 3.89 -26.25 -1.69
N CYS A 148 4.76 -25.28 -2.02
CA CYS A 148 5.95 -25.52 -2.82
C CYS A 148 6.94 -26.46 -2.12
N SER A 149 7.10 -26.32 -0.79
CA SER A 149 7.97 -27.20 -0.01
C SER A 149 7.48 -28.65 -0.06
N ARG A 150 6.18 -28.88 0.04
CA ARG A 150 5.57 -30.21 -0.07
C ARG A 150 5.76 -30.82 -1.46
N CYS A 151 5.42 -30.07 -2.51
CA CYS A 151 5.57 -30.55 -3.89
C CYS A 151 7.03 -30.92 -4.22
N PHE A 152 8.00 -30.17 -3.70
CA PHE A 152 9.41 -30.48 -3.89
C PHE A 152 9.83 -31.81 -3.23
N LEU A 153 9.36 -32.06 -2.00
CA LEU A 153 9.66 -33.30 -1.28
C LEU A 153 9.00 -34.52 -1.93
N GLU A 154 7.77 -34.38 -2.41
CA GLU A 154 7.05 -35.44 -3.12
C GLU A 154 7.77 -35.79 -4.44
N ALA A 155 8.12 -34.77 -5.25
CA ALA A 155 8.85 -34.96 -6.50
C ALA A 155 10.24 -35.59 -6.28
N LYS A 156 10.89 -35.33 -5.15
CA LYS A 156 12.17 -35.95 -4.80
C LYS A 156 11.99 -37.45 -4.48
N LYS A 157 10.99 -37.80 -3.68
CA LYS A 157 10.68 -39.21 -3.34
C LYS A 157 10.33 -40.03 -4.58
N GLU A 158 9.54 -39.47 -5.51
CA GLU A 158 9.19 -40.17 -6.76
C GLU A 158 10.39 -40.41 -7.66
N LYS A 159 11.34 -39.46 -7.73
CA LYS A 159 12.58 -39.63 -8.50
C LYS A 159 13.53 -40.66 -7.89
N GLU A 160 13.57 -40.74 -6.56
CA GLU A 160 14.34 -41.76 -5.84
C GLU A 160 13.73 -43.15 -6.02
N ALA A 161 12.39 -43.26 -5.95
CA ALA A 161 11.66 -44.51 -6.18
C ALA A 161 11.80 -45.05 -7.61
N ARG A 162 11.99 -44.18 -8.60
CA ARG A 162 12.15 -44.54 -10.03
C ARG A 162 13.60 -44.89 -10.42
N LYS A 163 14.55 -44.73 -9.49
CA LYS A 163 15.97 -45.05 -9.65
C LYS A 163 16.36 -46.42 -9.06
N ASN A 164 15.49 -46.97 -8.21
CA ASN A 164 15.53 -48.37 -7.75
C ASN A 164 14.67 -49.25 -8.64
#